data_AF-A0A1F6FT72-F1
#
_entry.id   AF-A0A1F6FT72-F1
#
_cell.length_a   1.000
_cell.length_b   1.000
_cell.length_c   1.000
_cell.angle_alpha   90.00
_cell.angle_beta   90.00
_cell.angle_gamma   90.00
#
_symmetry.space_group_name_H-M   'P 1'
#
loop_
_entity.id
_entity.type
_entity.pdbx_description
1 polymer ?
#
loop_
_entity_poly.entity_id
_entity_poly.type
_entity_poly.pdbx_seq_one_letter_code
_entity_poly.pdbx_strand_id
1 'polypeptide(L)'
;MKRFSAQLKKKADNIRLRAAEKRDLRERLVSYMEYHPLPADSVKIHSEPVQMEFFKVFHISAKYIRTAMAMTAVFIFIITPFLAEKTVPGDILYPVKGLTEDIRGSLNLTPYEKVAWETKRLERRVAEARLLEKEGKLTPEVEAGVLVAVQGHKSAAEAQIKSLQTTDSDGAGLAQMTFSSVLDVQTAILRSDISDTTAIGTLSVAITSVLEAGRSDAKTEGLNAPVSFERLMAQLEIETTRAYELLTSNESVATASEQSDTRRRLTDLEFKIKDASSKHESDPEEAVSELRTVWSDLQKLITFMTDINVRQSVSIESLVPIVLTSEERKEILVNKYEALVADLVRLDNAMEIMIIMDPDSVETIKSTLPEVNDLITLATSSIASSSLAEAEVTIVSARVLIDSMMQMAGISAESSEDILDDFDKGSTTSSHTNTEVEVDPDDDKIISSSSTPTITNPSTTPVAS
;
A
#
# COMPACT_ATOMS: atom_id res chain seq x y z
N MET A 1 -28.20 -51.14 -27.49
CA MET A 1 -27.63 -52.49 -27.68
C MET A 1 -26.11 -52.41 -27.57
N LYS A 2 -25.46 -53.17 -26.68
CA LYS A 2 -23.98 -53.20 -26.58
C LYS A 2 -23.41 -53.74 -27.90
N ARG A 3 -22.43 -53.03 -28.50
CA ARG A 3 -21.86 -53.37 -29.81
C ARG A 3 -21.30 -54.80 -29.80
N PHE A 4 -21.78 -55.66 -30.71
CA PHE A 4 -21.38 -57.08 -30.84
C PHE A 4 -19.86 -57.26 -30.89
N SER A 5 -19.15 -56.34 -31.55
CA SER A 5 -17.69 -56.32 -31.62
C SER A 5 -17.00 -56.19 -30.25
N ALA A 6 -17.56 -55.40 -29.34
CA ALA A 6 -17.03 -55.24 -27.98
C ALA A 6 -17.25 -56.51 -27.13
N GLN A 7 -18.36 -57.21 -27.35
CA GLN A 7 -18.63 -58.49 -26.69
C GLN A 7 -17.74 -59.61 -27.22
N LEU A 8 -17.52 -59.66 -28.54
CA LEU A 8 -16.64 -60.63 -29.19
C LEU A 8 -15.20 -60.45 -28.70
N LYS A 9 -14.67 -59.22 -28.68
CA LYS A 9 -13.31 -58.93 -28.19
C LYS A 9 -13.14 -59.35 -26.72
N LYS A 10 -14.09 -58.98 -25.86
CA LYS A 10 -14.06 -59.34 -24.43
C LYS A 10 -14.11 -60.86 -24.19
N LYS A 11 -14.80 -61.61 -25.06
CA LYS A 11 -14.84 -63.07 -24.99
C LYS A 11 -13.59 -63.72 -25.58
N ALA A 12 -13.07 -63.21 -26.70
CA ALA A 12 -11.84 -63.68 -27.32
C ALA A 12 -10.63 -63.53 -26.38
N ASP A 13 -10.51 -62.40 -25.68
CA ASP A 13 -9.40 -62.15 -24.73
C ASP A 13 -9.38 -63.13 -23.55
N ASN A 14 -10.53 -63.74 -23.24
CA ASN A 14 -10.69 -64.74 -22.17
C ASN A 14 -10.55 -66.19 -22.65
N ILE A 15 -10.57 -66.45 -23.96
CA ILE A 15 -10.37 -67.79 -24.50
C ILE A 15 -8.87 -67.99 -24.70
N ARG A 16 -8.23 -68.63 -23.71
CA ARG A 16 -6.85 -69.08 -23.80
C ARG A 16 -6.82 -70.60 -23.88
N LEU A 17 -6.07 -71.13 -24.85
CA LEU A 17 -5.81 -72.56 -24.92
C LEU A 17 -5.06 -73.00 -23.66
N ARG A 18 -5.52 -74.06 -23.01
CA ARG A 18 -4.79 -74.71 -21.91
C ARG A 18 -3.49 -75.29 -22.44
N ALA A 19 -2.50 -75.47 -21.58
CA ALA A 19 -1.19 -76.01 -21.98
C ALA A 19 -1.30 -77.38 -22.69
N ALA A 20 -2.25 -78.23 -22.27
CA ALA A 20 -2.54 -79.52 -22.91
C ALA A 20 -3.11 -79.34 -24.33
N GLU A 21 -4.05 -78.41 -24.53
CA GLU A 21 -4.67 -78.13 -25.84
C GLU A 21 -3.65 -77.54 -26.81
N LYS A 22 -2.77 -76.65 -26.32
CA LYS A 22 -1.69 -76.08 -27.14
C LYS A 22 -0.69 -77.14 -27.59
N ARG A 23 -0.41 -78.14 -26.74
CA ARG A 23 0.45 -79.28 -27.08
C ARG A 23 -0.22 -80.18 -28.12
N ASP A 24 -1.49 -80.54 -27.92
CA ASP A 24 -2.27 -81.35 -28.88
C ASP A 24 -2.40 -80.65 -30.25
N LEU A 25 -2.61 -79.33 -30.27
CA LEU A 25 -2.66 -78.54 -31.50
C LEU A 25 -1.31 -78.52 -32.21
N ARG A 26 -0.20 -78.33 -31.47
CA ARG A 26 1.14 -78.40 -32.06
C ARG A 26 1.44 -79.76 -32.66
N GLU A 27 1.08 -80.83 -31.95
CA GLU A 27 1.29 -82.20 -32.41
C GLU A 27 0.51 -82.48 -33.69
N ARG A 28 -0.76 -82.06 -33.76
CA ARG A 28 -1.57 -82.13 -34.99
C ARG A 28 -1.02 -81.27 -36.13
N LEU A 29 -0.47 -80.09 -35.83
CA LEU A 29 0.06 -79.20 -36.85
C LEU A 29 1.36 -79.75 -37.43
N VAL A 30 2.22 -80.32 -36.57
CA VAL A 30 3.45 -81.00 -36.99
C VAL A 30 3.12 -82.24 -37.81
N SER A 31 2.18 -83.09 -37.36
CA SER A 31 1.79 -84.27 -38.14
C SER A 31 1.17 -83.90 -39.49
N TYR A 32 0.38 -82.81 -39.55
CA TYR A 32 -0.14 -82.28 -40.81
C TYR A 32 0.97 -81.77 -41.73
N MET A 33 1.97 -81.05 -41.20
CA MET A 33 3.12 -80.58 -41.98
C MET A 33 4.01 -81.72 -42.48
N GLU A 34 4.16 -82.79 -41.70
CA GLU A 34 4.88 -84.00 -42.12
C GLU A 34 4.13 -84.77 -43.22
N TYR A 35 2.79 -84.83 -43.12
CA TYR A 35 1.97 -85.52 -44.12
C TYR A 35 1.75 -84.69 -45.39
N HIS A 36 1.86 -83.36 -45.31
CA HIS A 36 1.67 -82.43 -46.42
C HIS A 36 2.88 -81.50 -46.54
N PRO A 37 4.07 -82.04 -46.87
CA PRO A 37 5.24 -81.21 -47.10
C PRO A 37 4.97 -80.28 -48.28
N LEU A 38 5.33 -79.01 -48.12
CA LEU A 38 5.26 -78.04 -49.22
C LEU A 38 6.09 -78.58 -50.40
N PRO A 39 5.55 -78.61 -51.63
CA PRO A 39 6.31 -78.98 -52.81
C PRO A 39 7.60 -78.16 -52.87
N ALA A 40 8.74 -78.80 -53.15
CA ALA A 40 10.05 -78.11 -53.17
C ALA A 40 10.08 -76.88 -54.10
N ASP A 41 9.17 -76.82 -55.07
CA ASP A 41 9.05 -75.73 -56.03
C ASP A 41 8.11 -74.58 -55.60
N SER A 42 7.44 -74.64 -54.44
CA SER A 42 6.50 -73.60 -53.99
C SER A 42 7.13 -72.46 -53.18
N VAL A 43 8.46 -72.31 -53.18
CA VAL A 43 9.19 -71.25 -52.43
C VAL A 43 9.22 -69.89 -53.17
N LYS A 44 8.38 -69.68 -54.19
CA LYS A 44 8.21 -68.37 -54.82
C LYS A 44 6.79 -67.84 -54.65
N ILE A 45 6.39 -67.58 -53.41
CA ILE A 45 5.25 -66.70 -53.15
C ILE A 45 5.70 -65.28 -53.54
N HIS A 46 5.43 -64.88 -54.77
CA HIS A 46 5.40 -63.46 -55.12
C HIS A 46 4.21 -62.85 -54.38
N SER A 47 4.46 -62.30 -53.20
CA SER A 47 3.52 -61.35 -52.59
C SER A 47 3.54 -60.09 -53.43
N GLU A 48 2.75 -60.03 -54.50
CA GLU A 48 2.46 -58.75 -55.12
C GLU A 48 1.65 -57.92 -54.11
N PRO A 49 2.17 -56.78 -53.64
CA PRO A 49 1.42 -55.92 -52.76
C PRO A 49 0.24 -55.34 -53.56
N VAL A 50 -0.98 -55.64 -53.12
CA VAL A 50 -2.19 -54.96 -53.59
C VAL A 50 -2.02 -53.47 -53.25
N GLN A 51 -1.71 -52.66 -54.26
CA GLN A 51 -1.56 -51.22 -54.15
C GLN A 51 -2.94 -50.59 -53.92
N MET A 52 -3.31 -50.40 -52.66
CA MET A 52 -4.38 -49.48 -52.29
C MET A 52 -3.77 -48.07 -52.12
N GLU A 53 -3.81 -47.27 -53.20
CA GLU A 53 -3.24 -45.91 -53.28
C GLU A 53 -4.01 -44.82 -52.50
N PHE A 54 -4.43 -45.04 -51.25
CA PHE A 54 -5.17 -44.00 -50.51
C PHE A 54 -4.59 -43.59 -49.14
N PHE A 55 -3.39 -44.04 -48.78
CA PHE A 55 -2.70 -43.50 -47.61
C PHE A 55 -1.19 -43.42 -47.82
N LYS A 56 -0.72 -42.20 -48.08
CA LYS A 56 0.71 -41.89 -48.07
C LYS A 56 1.17 -41.87 -46.61
N VAL A 57 1.79 -42.96 -46.15
CA VAL A 57 2.29 -43.07 -44.77
C VAL A 57 3.53 -42.19 -44.62
N PHE A 58 3.36 -41.01 -44.03
CA PHE A 58 4.49 -40.17 -43.64
C PHE A 58 5.11 -40.71 -42.35
N HIS A 59 6.22 -41.45 -42.49
CA HIS A 59 7.11 -41.77 -41.38
C HIS A 59 7.82 -40.51 -40.86
N ILE A 60 7.29 -39.88 -39.81
CA ILE A 60 7.98 -38.81 -39.10
C ILE A 60 9.01 -39.46 -38.17
N SER A 61 10.27 -39.06 -38.27
CA SER A 61 11.32 -39.62 -37.41
C SER A 61 11.03 -39.25 -35.94
N ALA A 62 11.13 -40.23 -35.04
CA ALA A 62 10.90 -40.01 -33.61
C ALA A 62 11.85 -38.95 -33.01
N LYS A 63 13.01 -38.71 -33.63
CA LYS A 63 13.94 -37.65 -33.24
C LYS A 63 13.38 -36.25 -33.52
N TYR A 64 12.70 -36.06 -34.65
CA TYR A 64 12.03 -34.79 -34.96
C TYR A 64 10.85 -34.53 -34.02
N ILE A 65 10.07 -35.56 -33.68
CA ILE A 65 8.97 -35.41 -32.71
C ILE A 65 9.51 -35.04 -31.33
N ARG A 66 10.59 -35.69 -30.85
CA ARG A 66 11.19 -35.38 -29.55
C ARG A 66 11.77 -33.96 -29.50
N THR A 67 12.47 -33.53 -30.55
CA THR A 67 13.03 -32.17 -30.62
C THR A 67 11.94 -31.12 -30.75
N ALA A 68 10.91 -31.36 -31.56
CA ALA A 68 9.75 -30.49 -31.64
C ALA A 68 9.02 -30.39 -30.29
N MET A 69 8.77 -31.51 -29.59
CA MET A 69 8.17 -31.47 -28.25
C MET A 69 9.03 -30.73 -27.24
N ALA A 70 10.35 -30.91 -27.25
CA ALA A 70 11.26 -30.18 -26.37
C ALA A 70 11.22 -28.67 -26.64
N MET A 71 11.25 -28.26 -27.93
CA MET A 71 11.14 -26.85 -28.32
C MET A 71 9.77 -26.28 -27.92
N THR A 72 8.68 -26.99 -28.21
CA THR A 72 7.33 -26.57 -27.81
C THR A 72 7.22 -26.44 -26.29
N ALA A 73 7.83 -27.35 -25.53
CA ALA A 73 7.86 -27.25 -24.07
C ALA A 73 8.61 -25.98 -23.61
N VAL A 74 9.76 -25.64 -24.21
CA VAL A 74 10.46 -24.37 -23.92
C VAL A 74 9.58 -23.16 -24.24
N PHE A 75 8.88 -23.16 -25.38
CA PHE A 75 7.97 -22.08 -25.73
C PHE A 75 6.82 -21.94 -24.74
N ILE A 76 6.20 -23.04 -24.33
CA ILE A 76 5.05 -23.02 -23.42
C ILE A 76 5.45 -22.68 -21.98
N PHE A 77 6.58 -23.21 -21.48
CA PHE A 77 6.95 -23.09 -20.07
C PHE A 77 7.91 -21.94 -19.76
N ILE A 78 8.62 -21.41 -20.75
CA ILE A 78 9.61 -20.33 -20.52
C ILE A 78 9.19 -19.06 -21.24
N ILE A 79 8.97 -19.14 -22.57
CA ILE A 79 8.76 -17.95 -23.39
C ILE A 79 7.36 -17.38 -23.16
N THR A 80 6.30 -18.20 -23.19
CA THR A 80 4.92 -17.73 -23.05
C THR A 80 4.68 -17.04 -21.70
N PRO A 81 5.11 -17.59 -20.55
CA PRO A 81 5.00 -16.90 -19.26
C PRO A 81 5.72 -15.54 -19.24
N PHE A 82 6.93 -15.47 -19.80
CA PHE A 82 7.70 -14.24 -19.86
C PHE A 82 7.01 -13.14 -20.68
N LEU A 83 6.41 -13.49 -21.83
CA LEU A 83 5.60 -12.53 -22.60
C LEU A 83 4.31 -12.17 -21.85
N ALA A 84 3.68 -13.12 -21.17
CA ALA A 84 2.45 -12.89 -20.43
C ALA A 84 2.62 -11.89 -19.27
N GLU A 85 3.81 -11.79 -18.66
CA GLU A 85 4.04 -10.84 -17.56
C GLU A 85 3.79 -9.36 -17.95
N LYS A 86 4.05 -9.00 -19.21
CA LYS A 86 3.89 -7.63 -19.71
C LYS A 86 2.47 -7.32 -20.20
N THR A 87 1.57 -8.29 -20.14
CA THR A 87 0.20 -8.13 -20.68
C THR A 87 -0.70 -7.44 -19.68
N VAL A 88 -1.66 -6.68 -20.21
CA VAL A 88 -2.73 -6.00 -19.46
C VAL A 88 -4.08 -6.68 -19.73
N PRO A 89 -5.07 -6.50 -18.85
CA PRO A 89 -6.43 -6.96 -19.11
C PRO A 89 -6.92 -6.55 -20.51
N GLY A 90 -7.41 -7.54 -21.28
CA GLY A 90 -7.80 -7.37 -22.69
C GLY A 90 -6.81 -7.96 -23.70
N ASP A 91 -5.56 -8.19 -23.30
CA ASP A 91 -4.57 -8.85 -24.15
C ASP A 91 -4.81 -10.38 -24.26
N ILE A 92 -4.47 -10.96 -25.42
CA ILE A 92 -4.66 -12.40 -25.72
C ILE A 92 -3.92 -13.30 -24.70
N LEU A 93 -2.76 -12.86 -24.22
CA LEU A 93 -1.90 -13.63 -23.30
C LEU A 93 -2.20 -13.35 -21.81
N TYR A 94 -3.13 -12.45 -21.50
CA TYR A 94 -3.49 -12.11 -20.12
C TYR A 94 -4.03 -13.31 -19.29
N PRO A 95 -4.84 -14.24 -19.85
CA PRO A 95 -5.25 -15.42 -19.10
C PRO A 95 -4.08 -16.31 -18.65
N VAL A 96 -2.98 -16.33 -19.42
CA VAL A 96 -1.77 -17.09 -19.07
C VAL A 96 -1.09 -16.45 -17.86
N LYS A 97 -1.08 -15.12 -17.77
CA LYS A 97 -0.54 -14.38 -16.63
C LYS A 97 -1.25 -14.78 -15.33
N GLY A 98 -2.58 -14.81 -15.33
CA GLY A 98 -3.37 -15.25 -14.19
C GLY A 98 -2.98 -16.65 -13.69
N LEU A 99 -2.83 -17.61 -14.62
CA LEU A 99 -2.38 -18.97 -14.28
C LEU A 99 -0.96 -18.98 -13.68
N THR A 100 -0.02 -18.23 -14.26
CA THR A 100 1.36 -18.17 -13.76
C THR A 100 1.44 -17.53 -12.37
N GLU A 101 0.62 -16.52 -12.13
CA GLU A 101 0.50 -15.87 -10.82
C GLU A 101 -0.11 -16.80 -9.78
N ASP A 102 -1.15 -17.56 -10.12
CA ASP A 102 -1.77 -18.51 -9.19
C ASP A 102 -0.81 -19.66 -8.84
N ILE A 103 -0.05 -20.17 -9.81
CA ILE A 103 1.01 -21.16 -9.56
C ILE A 103 2.04 -20.58 -8.61
N ARG A 104 2.51 -19.35 -8.84
CA ARG A 104 3.47 -18.69 -7.95
C ARG A 104 2.90 -18.48 -6.55
N GLY A 105 1.63 -18.09 -6.45
CA GLY A 105 0.91 -17.96 -5.17
C GLY A 105 0.82 -19.29 -4.42
N SER A 106 0.63 -20.41 -5.13
CA SER A 106 0.58 -21.75 -4.52
C SER A 106 1.93 -22.23 -3.97
N LEU A 107 3.05 -21.63 -4.42
CA LEU A 107 4.39 -21.93 -3.94
C LEU A 107 4.78 -21.13 -2.69
N ASN A 108 4.00 -20.12 -2.30
CA ASN A 108 4.21 -19.39 -1.05
C ASN A 108 3.81 -20.29 0.12
N LEU A 109 4.81 -20.70 0.90
CA LEU A 109 4.66 -21.72 1.93
C LEU A 109 4.24 -21.09 3.25
N THR A 110 4.71 -19.88 3.54
CA THR A 110 4.40 -19.21 4.80
C THR A 110 3.13 -18.36 4.66
N PRO A 111 2.30 -18.24 5.72
CA PRO A 111 1.15 -17.34 5.70
C PRO A 111 1.53 -15.89 5.40
N TYR A 112 2.67 -15.42 5.91
CA TYR A 112 3.19 -14.08 5.64
C TYR A 112 3.49 -13.86 4.14
N GLU A 113 4.15 -14.82 3.48
CA GLU A 113 4.40 -14.77 2.03
C GLU A 113 3.09 -14.73 1.23
N LYS A 114 2.03 -15.38 1.70
CA LYS A 114 0.72 -15.33 1.04
C LYS A 114 0.10 -13.95 1.13
N VAL A 115 0.17 -13.30 2.30
CA VAL A 115 -0.28 -11.90 2.44
C VAL A 115 0.52 -11.00 1.50
N ALA A 116 1.85 -11.06 1.56
CA ALA A 116 2.73 -10.25 0.72
C ALA A 116 2.45 -10.46 -0.78
N TRP A 117 2.12 -11.69 -1.18
CA TRP A 117 1.74 -12.02 -2.55
C TRP A 117 0.41 -11.42 -2.99
N GLU A 118 -0.64 -11.52 -2.17
CA GLU A 118 -1.94 -10.91 -2.50
C GLU A 118 -1.84 -9.39 -2.53
N THR A 119 -1.09 -8.78 -1.60
CA THR A 119 -0.77 -7.35 -1.62
C THR A 119 -0.07 -6.95 -2.92
N LYS A 120 0.93 -7.72 -3.36
CA LYS A 120 1.63 -7.48 -4.62
C LYS A 120 0.74 -7.63 -5.85
N ARG A 121 -0.21 -8.57 -5.85
CA ARG A 121 -1.19 -8.70 -6.94
C ARG A 121 -2.12 -7.49 -6.98
N LEU A 122 -2.56 -7.00 -5.81
CA LEU A 122 -3.35 -5.78 -5.72
C LEU A 122 -2.60 -4.59 -6.33
N GLU A 123 -1.37 -4.33 -5.91
CA GLU A 123 -0.52 -3.26 -6.47
C GLU A 123 -0.41 -3.38 -7.99
N ARG A 124 -0.17 -4.61 -8.47
CA ARG A 124 -0.05 -4.87 -9.90
C ARG A 124 -1.34 -4.57 -10.66
N ARG A 125 -2.51 -4.95 -10.11
CA ARG A 125 -3.80 -4.65 -10.74
C ARG A 125 -4.11 -3.17 -10.76
N VAL A 126 -3.75 -2.44 -9.70
CA VAL A 126 -3.87 -0.97 -9.67
C VAL A 126 -2.95 -0.33 -10.72
N ALA A 127 -1.70 -0.77 -10.82
CA ALA A 127 -0.77 -0.26 -11.84
C ALA A 127 -1.24 -0.56 -13.28
N GLU A 128 -1.78 -1.75 -13.53
CA GLU A 128 -2.38 -2.12 -14.82
C GLU A 128 -3.60 -1.25 -15.16
N ALA A 129 -4.45 -0.97 -14.18
CA ALA A 129 -5.61 -0.09 -14.34
C ALA A 129 -5.18 1.30 -14.83
N ARG A 130 -4.18 1.88 -14.14
CA ARG A 130 -3.63 3.21 -14.46
C ARG A 130 -3.00 3.24 -15.84
N LEU A 131 -2.27 2.19 -16.22
CA LEU A 131 -1.67 2.10 -17.55
C LEU A 131 -2.75 2.05 -18.64
N LEU A 132 -3.80 1.25 -18.44
CA LEU A 132 -4.92 1.16 -19.39
C LEU A 132 -5.66 2.50 -19.55
N GLU A 133 -5.82 3.23 -18.45
CA GLU A 133 -6.41 4.57 -18.45
C GLU A 133 -5.56 5.56 -19.24
N LYS A 134 -4.25 5.61 -18.97
CA LYS A 134 -3.29 6.46 -19.69
C LYS A 134 -3.22 6.13 -21.18
N GLU A 135 -3.38 4.86 -21.55
CA GLU A 135 -3.40 4.42 -22.95
C GLU A 135 -4.77 4.59 -23.63
N GLY A 136 -5.83 4.99 -22.90
CA GLY A 136 -7.18 5.12 -23.44
C GLY A 136 -7.81 3.79 -23.87
N LYS A 137 -7.33 2.66 -23.33
CA LYS A 137 -7.80 1.30 -23.66
C LYS A 137 -8.85 0.78 -22.67
N LEU A 138 -9.40 1.65 -21.84
CA LEU A 138 -10.41 1.28 -20.85
C LEU A 138 -11.74 1.00 -21.55
N THR A 139 -12.14 -0.26 -21.58
CA THR A 139 -13.50 -0.68 -21.96
C THR A 139 -14.31 -0.94 -20.68
N PRO A 140 -15.64 -0.74 -20.68
CA PRO A 140 -16.46 -1.00 -19.48
C PRO A 140 -16.30 -2.42 -18.93
N GLU A 141 -16.07 -3.40 -19.80
CA GLU A 141 -15.83 -4.79 -19.41
C GLU A 141 -14.48 -4.96 -18.70
N VAL A 142 -13.43 -4.31 -19.20
CA VAL A 142 -12.10 -4.31 -18.58
C VAL A 142 -12.13 -3.56 -17.24
N GLU A 143 -12.84 -2.44 -17.17
CA GLU A 143 -13.05 -1.65 -15.96
C GLU A 143 -13.65 -2.50 -14.84
N ALA A 144 -14.78 -3.17 -15.12
CA ALA A 144 -15.43 -4.05 -14.16
C ALA A 144 -14.53 -5.22 -13.74
N GLY A 145 -13.80 -5.82 -14.68
CA GLY A 145 -12.88 -6.92 -14.40
C GLY A 145 -11.72 -6.53 -13.49
N VAL A 146 -11.12 -5.36 -13.73
CA VAL A 146 -10.03 -4.83 -12.90
C VAL A 146 -10.53 -4.50 -11.49
N LEU A 147 -11.69 -3.85 -11.38
CA LEU A 147 -12.26 -3.50 -10.07
C LEU A 147 -12.56 -4.75 -9.23
N VAL A 148 -13.14 -5.78 -9.85
CA VAL A 148 -13.36 -7.08 -9.19
C VAL A 148 -12.05 -7.74 -8.77
N ALA A 149 -11.00 -7.66 -9.60
CA ALA A 149 -9.69 -8.21 -9.24
C ALA A 149 -9.04 -7.48 -8.07
N VAL A 150 -9.08 -6.14 -8.06
CA VAL A 150 -8.55 -5.32 -6.95
C VAL A 150 -9.29 -5.65 -5.65
N GLN A 151 -10.62 -5.67 -5.66
CA GLN A 151 -11.42 -6.05 -4.50
C GLN A 151 -11.13 -7.48 -4.05
N GLY A 152 -10.97 -8.42 -4.99
CA GLY A 152 -10.64 -9.81 -4.71
C GLY A 152 -9.31 -9.96 -3.98
N HIS A 153 -8.24 -9.33 -4.47
CA HIS A 153 -6.91 -9.39 -3.85
C HIS A 153 -6.87 -8.65 -2.51
N LYS A 154 -7.59 -7.54 -2.36
CA LYS A 154 -7.77 -6.84 -1.09
C LYS A 154 -8.36 -7.78 -0.04
N SER A 155 -9.54 -8.34 -0.32
CA SER A 155 -10.23 -9.22 0.62
C SER A 155 -9.47 -10.53 0.87
N ALA A 156 -8.72 -11.03 -0.12
CA ALA A 156 -7.83 -12.17 0.07
C ALA A 156 -6.69 -11.85 1.03
N ALA A 157 -6.03 -10.70 0.88
CA ALA A 157 -4.98 -10.25 1.80
C ALA A 157 -5.52 -10.12 3.24
N GLU A 158 -6.66 -9.45 3.42
CA GLU A 158 -7.33 -9.32 4.73
C GLU A 158 -7.67 -10.69 5.34
N ALA A 159 -8.18 -11.63 4.55
CA ALA A 159 -8.48 -12.98 5.01
C ALA A 159 -7.21 -13.76 5.42
N GLN A 160 -6.11 -13.61 4.67
CA GLN A 160 -4.83 -14.22 5.03
C GLN A 160 -4.24 -13.59 6.29
N ILE A 161 -4.38 -12.28 6.50
CA ILE A 161 -3.94 -11.61 7.74
C ILE A 161 -4.74 -12.11 8.94
N LYS A 162 -6.07 -12.23 8.80
CA LYS A 162 -6.93 -12.82 9.85
C LYS A 162 -6.55 -14.27 10.16
N SER A 163 -6.23 -15.06 9.14
CA SER A 163 -5.70 -16.42 9.34
C SER A 163 -4.35 -16.39 10.05
N LEU A 164 -3.46 -15.47 9.70
CA LEU A 164 -2.14 -15.32 10.30
C LEU A 164 -2.24 -14.96 11.78
N GLN A 165 -3.23 -14.13 12.16
CA GLN A 165 -3.45 -13.74 13.56
C GLN A 165 -3.66 -14.94 14.50
N THR A 166 -4.20 -16.04 13.99
CA THR A 166 -4.39 -17.28 14.78
C THR A 166 -3.11 -18.08 15.02
N THR A 167 -2.10 -17.90 14.16
CA THR A 167 -0.86 -18.69 14.17
C THR A 167 0.36 -17.88 14.64
N ASP A 168 0.44 -16.62 14.25
CA ASP A 168 1.52 -15.69 14.56
C ASP A 168 0.91 -14.27 14.60
N SER A 169 0.56 -13.85 15.81
CA SER A 169 -0.11 -12.58 16.09
C SER A 169 0.78 -11.38 15.74
N ASP A 170 2.06 -11.44 16.10
CA ASP A 170 3.04 -10.39 15.80
C ASP A 170 3.28 -10.29 14.29
N GLY A 171 3.42 -11.43 13.61
CA GLY A 171 3.53 -11.49 12.15
C GLY A 171 2.29 -10.95 11.44
N ALA A 172 1.10 -11.21 11.98
CA ALA A 172 -0.15 -10.65 11.47
C ALA A 172 -0.17 -9.13 11.59
N GLY A 173 0.27 -8.57 12.72
CA GLY A 173 0.33 -7.12 12.90
C GLY A 173 1.34 -6.44 11.97
N LEU A 174 2.53 -7.03 11.77
CA LEU A 174 3.48 -6.53 10.77
C LEU A 174 2.91 -6.59 9.35
N ALA A 175 2.25 -7.70 9.00
CA ALA A 175 1.60 -7.85 7.69
C ALA A 175 0.47 -6.83 7.49
N GLN A 176 -0.32 -6.56 8.53
CA GLN A 176 -1.39 -5.56 8.54
C GLN A 176 -0.84 -4.15 8.32
N MET A 177 0.22 -3.76 9.02
CA MET A 177 0.85 -2.45 8.85
C MET A 177 1.54 -2.28 7.49
N THR A 178 2.11 -3.36 6.96
CA THR A 178 2.68 -3.36 5.60
C THR A 178 1.57 -3.18 4.57
N PHE A 179 0.48 -3.92 4.72
CA PHE A 179 -0.69 -3.83 3.84
C PHE A 179 -1.32 -2.43 3.87
N SER A 180 -1.52 -1.85 5.06
CA SER A 180 -2.05 -0.49 5.18
C SER A 180 -1.12 0.55 4.53
N SER A 181 0.20 0.42 4.68
CA SER A 181 1.18 1.30 4.06
C SER A 181 1.15 1.22 2.53
N VAL A 182 0.94 0.02 1.97
CA VAL A 182 0.73 -0.16 0.53
C VAL A 182 -0.54 0.52 0.07
N LEU A 183 -1.66 0.34 0.79
CA LEU A 183 -2.93 1.01 0.45
C LEU A 183 -2.79 2.54 0.53
N ASP A 184 -2.06 3.06 1.52
CA ASP A 184 -1.75 4.48 1.65
C ASP A 184 -1.06 5.02 0.40
N VAL A 185 0.01 4.34 -0.05
CA VAL A 185 0.79 4.72 -1.24
C VAL A 185 -0.06 4.65 -2.51
N GLN A 186 -0.76 3.53 -2.74
CA GLN A 186 -1.59 3.36 -3.94
C GLN A 186 -2.72 4.39 -4.01
N THR A 187 -3.32 4.72 -2.87
CA THR A 187 -4.36 5.76 -2.80
C THR A 187 -3.79 7.15 -3.10
N ALA A 188 -2.63 7.49 -2.55
CA ALA A 188 -1.97 8.78 -2.81
C ALA A 188 -1.66 8.97 -4.30
N ILE A 189 -1.18 7.91 -4.94
CA ILE A 189 -0.88 7.91 -6.37
C ILE A 189 -2.12 8.11 -7.22
N LEU A 190 -3.20 7.40 -6.93
CA LEU A 190 -4.46 7.55 -7.68
C LEU A 190 -5.06 8.94 -7.50
N ARG A 191 -4.97 9.53 -6.31
CA ARG A 191 -5.42 10.92 -6.07
C ARG A 191 -4.64 11.93 -6.90
N SER A 192 -3.33 11.72 -7.03
CA SER A 192 -2.49 12.56 -7.88
C SER A 192 -2.93 12.49 -9.35
N ASP A 193 -3.09 11.28 -9.89
CA ASP A 193 -3.54 11.10 -11.28
C ASP A 193 -4.95 11.69 -11.54
N ILE A 194 -5.87 11.62 -10.56
CA ILE A 194 -7.22 12.22 -10.66
C ILE A 194 -7.13 13.75 -10.72
N SER A 195 -6.20 14.35 -9.98
CA SER A 195 -6.06 15.81 -9.91
C SER A 195 -5.51 16.40 -11.21
N ASP A 196 -4.65 15.64 -11.91
CA ASP A 196 -4.04 16.04 -13.19
C ASP A 196 -4.97 15.83 -14.40
N THR A 197 -6.01 15.01 -14.27
CA THR A 197 -6.85 14.59 -15.40
C THR A 197 -8.25 15.22 -15.33
N THR A 198 -8.54 16.20 -16.18
CA THR A 198 -9.89 16.82 -16.29
C THR A 198 -10.96 15.85 -16.80
N ALA A 199 -10.55 14.71 -17.37
CA ALA A 199 -11.45 13.59 -17.65
C ALA A 199 -11.59 12.75 -16.38
N ILE A 200 -12.77 12.79 -15.78
CA ILE A 200 -13.15 11.94 -14.64
C ILE A 200 -13.02 10.48 -15.07
N GLY A 201 -11.89 9.88 -14.76
CA GLY A 201 -11.68 8.45 -14.83
C GLY A 201 -12.58 7.75 -13.83
N THR A 202 -13.73 7.26 -14.27
CA THR A 202 -14.70 6.55 -13.40
C THR A 202 -14.04 5.39 -12.66
N LEU A 203 -13.07 4.72 -13.30
CA LEU A 203 -12.32 3.62 -12.69
C LEU A 203 -11.36 4.08 -11.60
N SER A 204 -10.56 5.12 -11.84
CA SER A 204 -9.60 5.60 -10.84
C SER A 204 -10.32 6.10 -9.59
N VAL A 205 -11.47 6.75 -9.74
CA VAL A 205 -12.35 7.10 -8.60
C VAL A 205 -12.90 5.86 -7.91
N ALA A 206 -13.39 4.86 -8.65
CA ALA A 206 -13.93 3.62 -8.10
C ALA A 206 -12.85 2.81 -7.34
N ILE A 207 -11.66 2.65 -7.90
CA ILE A 207 -10.52 1.99 -7.25
C ILE A 207 -10.12 2.78 -6.01
N THR A 208 -9.99 4.10 -6.11
CA THR A 208 -9.66 4.96 -4.94
C THR A 208 -10.66 4.74 -3.81
N SER A 209 -11.96 4.65 -4.11
CA SER A 209 -12.99 4.39 -3.08
C SER A 209 -12.85 3.00 -2.43
N VAL A 210 -12.51 1.97 -3.20
CA VAL A 210 -12.27 0.61 -2.71
C VAL A 210 -11.03 0.55 -1.82
N LEU A 211 -9.95 1.21 -2.24
CA LEU A 211 -8.71 1.27 -1.49
C LEU A 211 -8.88 2.10 -0.21
N GLU A 212 -9.59 3.24 -0.26
CA GLU A 212 -9.82 4.08 0.91
C GLU A 212 -10.66 3.35 1.97
N ALA A 213 -11.72 2.65 1.57
CA ALA A 213 -12.49 1.80 2.49
C ALA A 213 -11.59 0.74 3.15
N GLY A 214 -10.65 0.17 2.39
CA GLY A 214 -9.69 -0.80 2.92
C GLY A 214 -8.65 -0.17 3.83
N ARG A 215 -8.21 1.03 3.48
CA ARG A 215 -7.22 1.81 4.22
C ARG A 215 -7.73 2.16 5.61
N SER A 216 -8.96 2.66 5.73
CA SER A 216 -9.52 3.04 7.03
C SER A 216 -9.61 1.84 7.98
N ASP A 217 -10.11 0.70 7.49
CA ASP A 217 -10.18 -0.54 8.25
C ASP A 217 -8.77 -1.02 8.61
N ALA A 218 -7.87 -1.05 7.61
CA ALA A 218 -6.54 -1.58 7.78
C ALA A 218 -5.64 -0.75 8.69
N LYS A 219 -5.81 0.57 8.68
CA LYS A 219 -5.06 1.51 9.53
C LYS A 219 -5.50 1.40 10.97
N THR A 220 -6.80 1.32 11.24
CA THR A 220 -7.32 1.11 12.60
C THR A 220 -6.89 -0.23 13.17
N GLU A 221 -6.97 -1.30 12.37
CA GLU A 221 -6.52 -2.63 12.80
C GLU A 221 -4.99 -2.69 12.96
N GLY A 222 -4.22 -2.04 12.10
CA GLY A 222 -2.76 -1.97 12.17
C GLY A 222 -2.24 -1.19 13.39
N LEU A 223 -2.87 -0.06 13.72
CA LEU A 223 -2.52 0.75 14.89
C LEU A 223 -2.85 0.04 16.20
N ASN A 224 -3.81 -0.89 16.21
CA ASN A 224 -4.16 -1.71 17.37
C ASN A 224 -3.56 -3.12 17.29
N ALA A 225 -2.74 -3.41 16.28
CA ALA A 225 -2.27 -4.74 16.03
C ALA A 225 -1.33 -5.20 17.16
N PRO A 226 -1.51 -6.41 17.71
CA PRO A 226 -0.60 -6.98 18.68
C PRO A 226 0.75 -7.27 18.00
N VAL A 227 1.72 -6.37 18.18
CA VAL A 227 3.12 -6.54 17.75
C VAL A 227 4.00 -6.17 18.93
N SER A 228 4.83 -7.12 19.36
CA SER A 228 5.84 -6.88 20.39
C SER A 228 6.88 -5.84 19.97
N PHE A 229 7.38 -5.08 20.94
CA PHE A 229 8.39 -4.05 20.73
C PHE A 229 9.65 -4.63 20.09
N GLU A 230 10.14 -5.76 20.60
CA GLU A 230 11.36 -6.43 20.14
C GLU A 230 11.24 -6.88 18.69
N ARG A 231 10.06 -7.41 18.31
CA ARG A 231 9.81 -7.87 16.94
C ARG A 231 9.78 -6.70 15.97
N LEU A 232 9.13 -5.60 16.35
CA LEU A 232 9.03 -4.40 15.53
C LEU A 232 10.40 -3.73 15.38
N MET A 233 11.16 -3.61 16.45
CA MET A 233 12.52 -3.06 16.44
C MET A 233 13.45 -3.89 15.55
N ALA A 234 13.47 -5.21 15.71
CA ALA A 234 14.29 -6.08 14.88
C ALA A 234 13.94 -5.96 13.39
N GLN A 235 12.67 -5.81 13.05
CA GLN A 235 12.24 -5.63 11.68
C GLN A 235 12.60 -4.23 11.14
N LEU A 236 12.49 -3.19 11.97
CA LEU A 236 12.91 -1.83 11.62
C LEU A 236 14.40 -1.78 11.31
N GLU A 237 15.27 -2.42 12.11
CA GLU A 237 16.72 -2.49 11.84
C GLU A 237 17.04 -3.14 10.48
N ILE A 238 16.30 -4.19 10.12
CA ILE A 238 16.45 -4.87 8.82
C ILE A 238 16.03 -3.94 7.69
N GLU A 239 14.87 -3.30 7.79
CA GLU A 239 14.34 -2.45 6.73
C GLU A 239 15.08 -1.11 6.62
N THR A 240 15.60 -0.54 7.70
CA THR A 240 16.45 0.66 7.62
C THR A 240 17.75 0.35 6.89
N THR A 241 18.39 -0.79 7.19
CA THR A 241 19.56 -1.27 6.45
C THR A 241 19.24 -1.41 4.95
N ARG A 242 18.14 -2.08 4.64
CA ARG A 242 17.66 -2.24 3.25
C ARG A 242 17.38 -0.89 2.58
N ALA A 243 16.83 0.08 3.31
CA ALA A 243 16.53 1.39 2.78
C ALA A 243 17.82 2.15 2.37
N TYR A 244 18.91 2.03 3.14
CA TYR A 244 20.21 2.58 2.74
C TYR A 244 20.84 1.85 1.55
N GLU A 245 20.71 0.52 1.48
CA GLU A 245 21.15 -0.24 0.31
C GLU A 245 20.41 0.23 -0.95
N LEU A 246 19.08 0.43 -0.84
CA LEU A 246 18.26 0.95 -1.93
C LEU A 246 18.66 2.37 -2.31
N LEU A 247 18.86 3.26 -1.34
CA LEU A 247 19.32 4.63 -1.57
C LEU A 247 20.63 4.64 -2.36
N THR A 248 21.60 3.82 -1.94
CA THR A 248 22.90 3.67 -2.62
C THR A 248 22.72 3.11 -4.03
N SER A 249 21.88 2.09 -4.21
CA SER A 249 21.63 1.49 -5.53
C SER A 249 20.95 2.46 -6.52
N ASN A 250 20.18 3.41 -6.00
CA ASN A 250 19.42 4.38 -6.76
C ASN A 250 20.20 5.67 -7.07
N GLU A 251 21.45 5.81 -6.63
CA GLU A 251 22.26 7.02 -6.85
C GLU A 251 22.37 7.42 -8.34
N SER A 252 22.30 6.44 -9.24
CA SER A 252 22.38 6.66 -10.69
C SER A 252 21.05 7.05 -11.35
N VAL A 253 19.92 6.86 -10.66
CA VAL A 253 18.57 7.02 -11.22
C VAL A 253 17.82 8.18 -10.56
N ALA A 254 18.05 8.44 -9.28
CA ALA A 254 17.41 9.52 -8.52
C ALA A 254 18.16 10.85 -8.69
N THR A 255 17.42 11.96 -8.69
CA THR A 255 17.99 13.32 -8.70
C THR A 255 18.72 13.64 -7.39
N ALA A 256 19.64 14.60 -7.42
CA ALA A 256 20.38 15.01 -6.21
C ALA A 256 19.45 15.52 -5.09
N SER A 257 18.35 16.21 -5.43
CA SER A 257 17.34 16.65 -4.47
C SER A 257 16.64 15.45 -3.84
N GLU A 258 16.14 14.50 -4.64
CA GLU A 258 15.46 13.30 -4.12
C GLU A 258 16.38 12.47 -3.21
N GLN A 259 17.67 12.35 -3.55
CA GLN A 259 18.65 11.66 -2.71
C GLN A 259 18.85 12.36 -1.36
N SER A 260 18.95 13.70 -1.38
CA SER A 260 19.05 14.51 -0.16
C SER A 260 17.80 14.37 0.70
N ASP A 261 16.62 14.48 0.09
CA ASP A 261 15.32 14.39 0.76
C ASP A 261 15.04 13.02 1.36
N THR A 262 15.42 11.96 0.63
CA THR A 262 15.33 10.57 1.11
C THR A 262 16.28 10.33 2.27
N ARG A 263 17.51 10.84 2.18
CA ARG A 263 18.51 10.72 3.25
C ARG A 263 18.04 11.44 4.52
N ARG A 264 17.51 12.66 4.40
CA ARG A 264 16.97 13.42 5.53
C ARG A 264 15.88 12.63 6.25
N ARG A 265 14.91 12.09 5.52
CA ARG A 265 13.83 11.26 6.08
C ARG A 265 14.33 10.00 6.77
N LEU A 266 15.35 9.33 6.21
CA LEU A 266 15.95 8.18 6.89
C LEU A 266 16.56 8.58 8.22
N THR A 267 17.27 9.71 8.27
CA THR A 267 17.81 10.25 9.53
C THR A 267 16.70 10.61 10.52
N ASP A 268 15.59 11.20 10.07
CA ASP A 268 14.45 11.51 10.93
C ASP A 268 13.81 10.23 11.50
N LEU A 269 13.67 9.19 10.68
CA LEU A 269 13.15 7.90 11.11
C LEU A 269 14.09 7.24 12.13
N GLU A 270 15.41 7.28 11.93
CA GLU A 270 16.38 6.80 12.92
C GLU A 270 16.28 7.55 14.25
N PHE A 271 16.11 8.87 14.19
CA PHE A 271 15.91 9.68 15.38
C PHE A 271 14.64 9.25 16.13
N LYS A 272 13.50 9.08 15.42
CA LYS A 272 12.25 8.58 16.01
C LYS A 272 12.40 7.18 16.59
N ILE A 273 13.14 6.29 15.93
CA ILE A 273 13.43 4.93 16.46
C ILE A 273 14.18 5.02 17.78
N LYS A 274 15.21 5.87 17.84
CA LYS A 274 16.03 6.06 19.03
C LYS A 274 15.21 6.68 20.18
N ASP A 275 14.38 7.68 19.87
CA ASP A 275 13.50 8.33 20.83
C ASP A 275 12.50 7.33 21.42
N ALA A 276 11.77 6.60 20.57
CA ALA A 276 10.85 5.55 20.98
C ALA A 276 11.55 4.46 21.81
N SER A 277 12.78 4.06 21.43
CA SER A 277 13.57 3.10 22.20
C SER A 277 13.93 3.62 23.59
N SER A 278 14.15 4.92 23.76
CA SER A 278 14.44 5.52 25.07
C SER A 278 13.19 5.64 25.94
N LYS A 279 12.02 5.91 25.32
CA LYS A 279 10.73 5.97 26.00
C LYS A 279 10.22 4.61 26.43
N HIS A 280 10.66 3.52 25.80
CA HIS A 280 10.15 2.17 26.08
C HIS A 280 10.22 1.77 27.56
N GLU A 281 11.24 2.26 28.30
CA GLU A 281 11.37 1.98 29.74
C GLU A 281 10.33 2.72 30.59
N SER A 282 9.90 3.92 30.17
CA SER A 282 8.95 4.77 30.90
C SER A 282 7.51 4.62 30.43
N ASP A 283 7.30 4.52 29.12
CA ASP A 283 6.01 4.39 28.45
C ASP A 283 6.13 3.40 27.28
N PRO A 284 5.92 2.10 27.52
CA PRO A 284 6.05 1.08 26.50
C PRO A 284 4.94 1.15 25.42
N GLU A 285 3.75 1.66 25.76
CA GLU A 285 2.64 1.76 24.81
C GLU A 285 2.88 2.90 23.82
N GLU A 286 3.32 4.05 24.30
CA GLU A 286 3.71 5.19 23.46
C GLU A 286 4.88 4.81 22.54
N ALA A 287 5.92 4.18 23.09
CA ALA A 287 7.07 3.72 22.31
C ALA A 287 6.67 2.78 21.16
N VAL A 288 5.79 1.80 21.42
CA VAL A 288 5.31 0.90 20.37
C VAL A 288 4.49 1.65 19.33
N SER A 289 3.63 2.58 19.74
CA SER A 289 2.84 3.41 18.81
C SER A 289 3.72 4.25 17.87
N GLU A 290 4.78 4.87 18.41
CA GLU A 290 5.76 5.62 17.63
C GLU A 290 6.48 4.71 16.62
N LEU A 291 6.95 3.53 17.04
CA LEU A 291 7.59 2.57 16.14
C LEU A 291 6.65 2.06 15.04
N ARG A 292 5.34 1.91 15.30
CA ARG A 292 4.36 1.55 14.26
C ARG A 292 4.26 2.64 13.19
N THR A 293 4.32 3.90 13.61
CA THR A 293 4.32 5.06 12.70
C THR A 293 5.59 5.08 11.87
N VAL A 294 6.77 4.94 12.51
CA VAL A 294 8.06 4.83 11.83
C VAL A 294 8.06 3.68 10.81
N TRP A 295 7.54 2.52 11.18
CA TRP A 295 7.43 1.37 10.29
C TRP A 295 6.64 1.71 9.03
N SER A 296 5.48 2.34 9.19
CA SER A 296 4.65 2.75 8.05
C SER A 296 5.38 3.74 7.13
N ASP A 297 6.02 4.76 7.72
CA ASP A 297 6.78 5.76 6.98
C ASP A 297 7.98 5.14 6.24
N LEU A 298 8.69 4.21 6.87
CA LEU A 298 9.80 3.47 6.26
C LEU A 298 9.33 2.62 5.07
N GLN A 299 8.19 1.94 5.19
CA GLN A 299 7.61 1.17 4.08
C GLN A 299 7.20 2.07 2.91
N LYS A 300 6.60 3.23 3.18
CA LYS A 300 6.29 4.25 2.15
C LYS A 300 7.55 4.74 1.46
N LEU A 301 8.61 5.00 2.22
CA LEU A 301 9.90 5.45 1.71
C LEU A 301 10.58 4.39 0.82
N ILE A 302 10.58 3.13 1.26
CA ILE A 302 11.08 2.00 0.46
C ILE A 302 10.28 1.86 -0.84
N THR A 303 8.95 1.99 -0.77
CA THR A 303 8.09 1.92 -1.95
C THR A 303 8.39 3.07 -2.92
N PHE A 304 8.57 4.29 -2.42
CA PHE A 304 9.02 5.43 -3.22
C PHE A 304 10.37 5.17 -3.89
N MET A 305 11.34 4.57 -3.19
CA MET A 305 12.65 4.26 -3.77
C MET A 305 12.61 3.12 -4.81
N THR A 306 11.67 2.19 -4.71
CA THR A 306 11.67 0.97 -5.54
C THR A 306 10.76 1.07 -6.76
N ASP A 307 9.65 1.80 -6.67
CA ASP A 307 8.69 1.91 -7.78
C ASP A 307 8.80 3.28 -8.46
N ILE A 308 9.23 3.24 -9.72
CA ILE A 308 9.39 4.42 -10.58
C ILE A 308 8.08 5.17 -10.78
N ASN A 309 6.94 4.48 -10.81
CA ASN A 309 5.65 5.12 -11.02
C ASN A 309 5.26 5.98 -9.81
N VAL A 310 5.64 5.53 -8.60
CA VAL A 310 5.39 6.29 -7.36
C VAL A 310 6.14 7.62 -7.43
N ARG A 311 7.45 7.57 -7.73
CA ARG A 311 8.30 8.78 -7.85
C ARG A 311 7.80 9.78 -8.88
N GLN A 312 7.27 9.29 -9.99
CA GLN A 312 6.75 10.15 -11.06
C GLN A 312 5.40 10.77 -10.73
N SER A 313 4.62 10.16 -9.83
CA SER A 313 3.24 10.58 -9.57
C SER A 313 3.10 11.35 -8.27
N VAL A 314 3.96 11.14 -7.28
CA VAL A 314 3.78 11.66 -5.92
C VAL A 314 5.09 12.15 -5.36
N SER A 315 5.08 13.33 -4.72
CA SER A 315 6.26 13.86 -4.04
C SER A 315 6.53 13.10 -2.74
N ILE A 316 7.80 12.91 -2.41
CA ILE A 316 8.22 12.25 -1.17
C ILE A 316 7.67 12.96 0.08
N GLU A 317 7.49 14.29 0.03
CA GLU A 317 6.88 15.11 1.09
C GLU A 317 5.44 14.69 1.40
N SER A 318 4.64 14.44 0.37
CA SER A 318 3.25 14.04 0.58
C SER A 318 3.11 12.61 1.12
N LEU A 319 4.10 11.75 0.92
CA LEU A 319 4.08 10.36 1.40
C LEU A 319 4.63 10.23 2.81
N VAL A 320 5.76 10.89 3.07
CA VAL A 320 6.47 10.86 4.35
C VAL A 320 6.86 12.31 4.69
N PRO A 321 6.03 13.02 5.45
CA PRO A 321 6.36 14.37 5.87
C PRO A 321 7.60 14.37 6.77
N ILE A 322 8.47 15.36 6.58
CA ILE A 322 9.61 15.57 7.48
C ILE A 322 9.08 16.13 8.80
N VAL A 323 9.51 15.54 9.91
CA VAL A 323 9.29 16.13 11.24
C VAL A 323 10.58 16.83 11.63
N LEU A 324 10.56 18.16 11.64
CA LEU A 324 11.70 18.98 12.00
C LEU A 324 12.19 18.61 13.41
N THR A 325 13.50 18.42 13.56
CA THR A 325 14.12 18.21 14.88
C THR A 325 13.95 19.44 15.77
N SER A 326 14.05 19.31 17.09
CA SER A 326 13.96 20.46 18.01
C SER A 326 14.99 21.54 17.67
N GLU A 327 16.17 21.14 17.25
CA GLU A 327 17.27 21.99 16.82
C GLU A 327 16.95 22.72 15.51
N GLU A 328 16.45 22.02 14.50
CA GLU A 328 16.01 22.63 13.23
C GLU A 328 14.82 23.57 13.44
N ARG A 329 13.84 23.15 14.24
CA ARG A 329 12.71 24.01 14.64
C ARG A 329 13.20 25.26 15.34
N LYS A 330 14.17 25.13 16.25
CA LYS A 330 14.77 26.27 16.93
C LYS A 330 15.49 27.20 15.96
N GLU A 331 16.26 26.67 15.01
CA GLU A 331 16.94 27.48 14.00
C GLU A 331 15.95 28.25 13.11
N ILE A 332 14.90 27.56 12.64
CA ILE A 332 13.81 28.20 11.89
C ILE A 332 13.13 29.28 12.72
N LEU A 333 12.82 29.00 14.00
CA LEU A 333 12.22 29.98 14.91
C LEU A 333 13.14 31.18 15.16
N VAL A 334 14.45 30.97 15.29
CA VAL A 334 15.44 32.05 15.43
C VAL A 334 15.46 32.90 14.16
N ASN A 335 15.49 32.29 12.97
CA ASN A 335 15.44 33.03 11.71
C ASN A 335 14.14 33.84 11.56
N LYS A 336 13.00 33.25 11.93
CA LYS A 336 11.70 33.96 11.95
C LYS A 336 11.69 35.12 12.95
N TYR A 337 12.27 34.91 14.13
CA TYR A 337 12.42 35.93 15.15
C TYR A 337 13.32 37.08 14.67
N GLU A 338 14.46 36.79 14.04
CA GLU A 338 15.36 37.81 13.48
C GLU A 338 14.67 38.63 12.38
N ALA A 339 13.92 37.98 11.49
CA ALA A 339 13.12 38.69 10.47
C ALA A 339 12.07 39.60 11.12
N LEU A 340 11.39 39.13 12.17
CA LEU A 340 10.40 39.90 12.91
C LEU A 340 11.00 41.14 13.59
N VAL A 341 12.20 41.01 14.18
CA VAL A 341 12.94 42.14 14.74
C VAL A 341 13.37 43.13 13.66
N ALA A 342 13.78 42.65 12.48
CA ALA A 342 14.13 43.52 11.36
C ALA A 342 12.91 44.32 10.87
N ASP A 343 11.73 43.70 10.80
CA ASP A 343 10.48 44.36 10.41
C ASP A 343 10.06 45.45 11.41
N LEU A 344 10.28 45.22 12.71
CA LEU A 344 10.06 46.26 13.73
C LEU A 344 10.97 47.46 13.57
N VAL A 345 12.25 47.24 13.25
CA VAL A 345 13.19 48.35 12.98
C VAL A 345 12.73 49.13 11.75
N ARG A 346 12.21 48.46 10.72
CA ARG A 346 11.63 49.14 9.54
C ARG A 346 10.40 49.98 9.92
N LEU A 347 9.52 49.44 10.75
CA LEU A 347 8.34 50.14 11.25
C LEU A 347 8.72 51.38 12.06
N ASP A 348 9.71 51.28 12.94
CA ASP A 348 10.20 52.41 13.75
C ASP A 348 10.73 53.55 12.88
N ASN A 349 11.56 53.23 11.89
CA ASN A 349 12.06 54.21 10.91
C ASN A 349 10.92 54.84 10.08
N ALA A 350 9.89 54.06 9.72
CA ALA A 350 8.77 54.56 8.95
C ALA A 350 7.84 55.46 9.78
N MET A 351 7.64 55.15 11.06
CA MET A 351 6.88 56.01 11.97
C MET A 351 7.49 57.41 12.08
N GLU A 352 8.83 57.53 12.06
CA GLU A 352 9.51 58.83 12.10
C GLU A 352 9.13 59.72 10.91
N ILE A 353 8.94 59.11 9.73
CA ILE A 353 8.50 59.80 8.50
C ILE A 353 6.99 60.08 8.54
N MET A 354 6.20 59.15 9.08
CA MET A 354 4.73 59.18 9.05
C MET A 354 4.12 60.21 10.02
N ILE A 355 4.83 60.61 11.08
CA ILE A 355 4.40 61.65 12.04
C ILE A 355 3.94 62.94 11.34
N ILE A 356 4.51 63.26 10.18
CA ILE A 356 4.20 64.49 9.43
C ILE A 356 2.94 64.33 8.56
N MET A 357 2.64 63.11 8.11
CA MET A 357 1.59 62.84 7.12
C MET A 357 0.27 62.38 7.74
N ASP A 358 0.31 61.55 8.78
CA ASP A 358 -0.88 60.98 9.41
C ASP A 358 -0.62 60.65 10.89
N PRO A 359 -0.85 61.61 11.80
CA PRO A 359 -0.53 61.45 13.21
C PRO A 359 -1.44 60.43 13.94
N ASP A 360 -2.67 60.23 13.48
CA ASP A 360 -3.66 59.36 14.13
C ASP A 360 -3.28 57.87 13.97
N SER A 361 -2.77 57.50 12.79
CA SER A 361 -2.21 56.16 12.54
C SER A 361 -0.97 55.88 13.38
N VAL A 362 -0.10 56.88 13.57
CA VAL A 362 1.09 56.76 14.43
C VAL A 362 0.72 56.57 15.90
N GLU A 363 -0.31 57.25 16.40
CA GLU A 363 -0.79 57.05 17.77
C GLU A 363 -1.32 55.63 17.99
N THR A 364 -2.05 55.10 17.01
CA THR A 364 -2.55 53.72 17.02
C THR A 364 -1.41 52.71 17.05
N ILE A 365 -0.40 52.86 16.17
CA ILE A 365 0.79 51.98 16.14
C ILE A 365 1.56 52.06 17.46
N LYS A 366 1.73 53.26 18.03
CA LYS A 366 2.40 53.43 19.33
C LYS A 366 1.65 52.76 20.48
N SER A 367 0.33 52.73 20.42
CA SER A 367 -0.50 52.10 21.46
C SER A 367 -0.40 50.56 21.45
N THR A 368 -0.12 49.96 20.29
CA THR A 368 0.01 48.51 20.11
C THR A 368 1.45 48.00 20.21
N LEU A 369 2.45 48.89 20.16
CA LEU A 369 3.87 48.55 20.30
C LEU A 369 4.23 47.82 21.63
N PRO A 370 3.66 48.18 22.79
CA PRO A 370 3.93 47.45 24.03
C PRO A 370 3.52 45.97 23.96
N GLU A 371 2.38 45.68 23.34
CA GLU A 371 1.88 44.31 23.17
C GLU A 371 2.80 43.47 22.28
N VAL A 372 3.30 44.06 21.19
CA VAL A 372 4.30 43.41 20.33
C VAL A 372 5.60 43.14 21.11
N ASN A 373 6.04 44.10 21.93
CA ASN A 373 7.27 43.95 22.73
C ASN A 373 7.12 42.87 23.81
N ASP A 374 5.94 42.74 24.41
CA ASP A 374 5.62 41.68 25.36
C ASP A 374 5.67 40.30 24.68
N LEU A 375 5.11 40.18 23.47
CA LEU A 375 5.16 38.93 22.69
C LEU A 375 6.59 38.57 22.26
N ILE A 376 7.42 39.54 21.90
CA ILE A 376 8.84 39.34 21.55
C ILE A 376 9.64 38.88 22.77
N THR A 377 9.38 39.50 23.93
CA THR A 377 10.02 39.12 25.19
C THR A 377 9.63 37.69 25.57
N LEU A 378 8.35 37.35 25.42
CA LEU A 378 7.85 36.00 25.64
C LEU A 378 8.48 34.99 24.67
N ALA A 379 8.49 35.27 23.38
CA ALA A 379 9.13 34.44 22.37
C ALA A 379 10.62 34.20 22.67
N THR A 380 11.35 35.25 23.06
CA THR A 380 12.76 35.16 23.46
C THR A 380 12.94 34.23 24.67
N SER A 381 12.07 34.37 25.67
CA SER A 381 12.10 33.53 26.87
C SER A 381 11.75 32.07 26.57
N SER A 382 10.79 31.82 25.67
CA SER A 382 10.37 30.48 25.23
C SER A 382 11.44 29.79 24.36
N ILE A 383 12.14 30.54 23.49
CA ILE A 383 13.30 30.02 22.75
C ILE A 383 14.45 29.66 23.70
N ALA A 384 14.70 30.50 24.73
CA ALA A 384 15.74 30.26 25.72
C ALA A 384 15.44 29.05 26.61
N SER A 385 14.18 28.85 26.99
CA SER A 385 13.72 27.70 27.79
C SER A 385 13.48 26.44 26.97
N SER A 386 13.70 26.47 25.65
CA SER A 386 13.42 25.38 24.71
C SER A 386 11.93 24.97 24.65
N SER A 387 11.03 25.88 25.03
CA SER A 387 9.57 25.77 24.85
C SER A 387 9.20 26.16 23.41
N LEU A 388 9.52 25.30 22.43
CA LEU A 388 9.43 25.65 21.01
C LEU A 388 8.00 25.90 20.53
N ALA A 389 7.00 25.17 21.05
CA ALA A 389 5.60 25.36 20.66
C ALA A 389 5.06 26.73 21.10
N GLU A 390 5.44 27.18 22.30
CA GLU A 390 5.05 28.49 22.81
C GLU A 390 5.77 29.62 22.06
N ALA A 391 7.06 29.43 21.75
CA ALA A 391 7.82 30.35 20.91
C ALA A 391 7.20 30.52 19.51
N GLU A 392 6.71 29.43 18.93
CA GLU A 392 6.07 29.43 17.60
C GLU A 392 4.76 30.24 17.60
N VAL A 393 3.86 29.95 18.54
CA VAL A 393 2.58 30.67 18.67
C VAL A 393 2.80 32.16 18.92
N THR A 394 3.79 32.51 19.75
CA THR A 394 4.09 33.90 20.10
C THR A 394 4.72 34.67 18.95
N ILE A 395 5.63 34.05 18.18
CA ILE A 395 6.21 34.65 16.97
C ILE A 395 5.12 34.88 15.92
N VAL A 396 4.23 33.91 15.68
CA VAL A 396 3.12 34.07 14.72
C VAL A 396 2.19 35.21 15.16
N SER A 397 1.85 35.28 16.44
CA SER A 397 0.99 36.34 16.98
C SER A 397 1.63 37.73 16.83
N ALA A 398 2.92 37.85 17.17
CA ALA A 398 3.68 39.10 17.00
C ALA A 398 3.75 39.50 15.53
N ARG A 399 3.90 38.52 14.63
CA ARG A 399 3.98 38.75 13.19
C ARG A 399 2.69 39.36 12.64
N VAL A 400 1.53 38.79 13.00
CA VAL A 400 0.22 39.31 12.58
C VAL A 400 0.03 40.77 13.01
N LEU A 401 0.45 41.11 14.23
CA LEU A 401 0.37 42.50 14.72
C LEU A 401 1.31 43.43 13.93
N ILE A 402 2.55 43.01 13.69
CA ILE A 402 3.53 43.79 12.92
C ILE A 402 3.06 43.99 11.48
N ASP A 403 2.55 42.96 10.81
CA ASP A 403 2.04 43.07 9.44
C ASP A 403 0.87 44.05 9.37
N SER A 404 -0.03 44.04 10.36
CA SER A 404 -1.12 45.02 10.50
C SER A 404 -0.58 46.44 10.68
N MET A 405 0.44 46.62 11.54
CA MET A 405 1.10 47.92 11.74
C MET A 405 1.80 48.42 10.48
N MET A 406 2.51 47.55 9.76
CA MET A 406 3.16 47.90 8.50
C MET A 406 2.15 48.30 7.42
N GLN A 407 1.01 47.59 7.35
CA GLN A 407 -0.08 47.93 6.45
C GLN A 407 -0.67 49.30 6.76
N MET A 408 -0.90 49.62 8.05
CA MET A 408 -1.31 50.96 8.47
C MET A 408 -0.27 52.02 8.10
N ALA A 409 1.01 51.70 8.23
CA ALA A 409 2.11 52.58 7.86
C ALA A 409 2.33 52.73 6.34
N GLY A 410 1.55 52.03 5.50
CA GLY A 410 1.72 52.03 4.05
C GLY A 410 3.03 51.39 3.59
N ILE A 411 3.66 50.59 4.44
CA ILE A 411 4.88 49.85 4.14
C ILE A 411 4.44 48.53 3.51
N SER A 412 4.81 48.30 2.25
CA SER A 412 4.65 46.96 1.67
C SER A 412 5.57 46.02 2.44
N ALA A 413 4.98 44.98 3.04
CA ALA A 413 5.76 43.82 3.46
C ALA A 413 6.53 43.33 2.23
N GLU A 414 7.85 43.18 2.34
CA GLU A 414 8.56 42.36 1.36
C GLU A 414 8.00 40.95 1.50
N SER A 415 7.53 40.40 0.38
CA SER A 415 6.83 39.12 0.30
C SER A 415 7.59 38.04 1.07
N SER A 416 7.14 37.80 2.29
CA SER A 416 7.60 36.73 3.18
C SER A 416 6.66 35.53 3.10
N GLU A 417 5.92 35.42 1.99
CA GLU A 417 5.06 34.27 1.66
C GLU A 417 5.86 32.95 1.67
N ASP A 418 7.17 32.97 1.38
CA ASP A 418 8.01 31.76 1.41
C ASP A 418 8.30 31.20 2.83
N ILE A 419 7.97 31.92 3.91
CA ILE A 419 8.34 31.50 5.29
C ILE A 419 7.14 30.93 6.08
N LEU A 420 5.91 31.17 5.60
CA LEU A 420 4.67 30.71 6.25
C LEU A 420 4.16 29.37 5.72
N ASP A 421 4.49 29.00 4.47
CA ASP A 421 4.01 27.76 3.83
C ASP A 421 4.63 26.47 4.39
N ASP A 422 5.71 26.56 5.17
CA ASP A 422 6.45 25.40 5.67
C ASP A 422 5.86 24.77 6.95
N PHE A 423 4.92 25.45 7.63
CA PHE A 423 4.28 24.93 8.85
C PHE A 423 2.91 24.27 8.61
N ASP A 424 2.15 24.72 7.60
CA ASP A 424 0.75 24.32 7.44
C ASP A 424 0.57 22.93 6.78
N LYS A 425 1.64 22.32 6.27
CA LYS A 425 1.57 20.99 5.62
C LYS A 425 1.65 19.80 6.59
N GLY A 426 1.87 20.02 7.89
CA GLY A 426 2.13 18.95 8.85
C GLY A 426 1.12 18.77 10.00
N SER A 427 0.17 19.70 10.22
CA SER A 427 -0.60 19.72 11.47
C SER A 427 -2.09 20.03 11.29
N THR A 428 -2.84 19.18 10.59
CA THR A 428 -4.30 19.16 10.70
C THR A 428 -4.76 17.97 11.54
N THR A 429 -4.83 18.15 12.86
CA THR A 429 -5.75 17.41 13.74
C THR A 429 -6.60 18.43 14.48
N SER A 430 -7.65 18.90 13.81
CA SER A 430 -8.67 19.76 14.40
C SER A 430 -9.75 18.89 15.05
N SER A 431 -9.71 18.75 16.38
CA SER A 431 -10.86 18.33 17.17
C SER A 431 -11.80 19.53 17.31
N HIS A 432 -12.85 19.57 16.48
CA HIS A 432 -14.02 20.39 16.71
C HIS A 432 -14.92 19.73 17.75
N THR A 433 -14.95 20.27 18.97
CA THR A 433 -16.03 20.04 19.93
C THR A 433 -16.98 21.25 19.87
N ASN A 434 -17.97 21.19 18.97
CA ASN A 434 -19.10 22.10 19.03
C ASN A 434 -20.11 21.57 20.05
N THR A 435 -20.15 22.19 21.22
CA THR A 435 -21.30 22.13 22.13
C THR A 435 -22.27 23.21 21.66
N GLU A 436 -23.29 22.81 20.92
CA GLU A 436 -24.42 23.70 20.58
C GLU A 436 -25.59 23.35 21.50
N VAL A 437 -25.87 24.29 22.40
CA VAL A 437 -27.04 24.31 23.27
C VAL A 437 -28.20 24.86 22.44
N GLU A 438 -29.09 23.97 22.01
CA GLU A 438 -30.35 24.33 21.36
C GLU A 438 -31.35 24.79 22.43
N VAL A 439 -31.62 26.09 22.45
CA VAL A 439 -32.71 26.71 23.22
C VAL A 439 -33.92 26.80 22.31
N ASP A 440 -34.91 25.97 22.56
CA ASP A 440 -36.22 25.98 21.91
C ASP A 440 -37.19 26.85 22.74
N PRO A 441 -37.77 27.92 22.19
CA PRO A 441 -38.83 28.67 22.86
C PRO A 441 -40.16 28.39 22.17
N ASP A 442 -41.02 27.56 22.77
CA ASP A 442 -42.46 27.79 22.69
C ASP A 442 -43.21 27.10 23.84
N ASP A 443 -43.91 27.96 24.58
CA ASP A 443 -44.88 27.70 25.63
C ASP A 443 -46.14 27.01 25.06
N ASP A 444 -46.66 26.02 25.78
CA ASP A 444 -48.07 25.91 26.24
C ASP A 444 -48.52 24.45 26.37
N LYS A 445 -48.54 23.94 27.61
CA LYS A 445 -49.75 23.36 28.22
C LYS A 445 -49.50 22.76 29.61
N ILE A 446 -50.05 23.46 30.61
CA ILE A 446 -51.01 22.95 31.61
C ILE A 446 -51.02 21.42 31.80
N ILE A 447 -50.63 20.94 32.99
CA ILE A 447 -51.53 20.25 33.96
C ILE A 447 -50.85 20.11 35.33
N SER A 448 -51.65 20.49 36.32
CA SER A 448 -51.53 20.45 37.78
C SER A 448 -51.34 19.06 38.40
N SER A 449 -50.53 18.96 39.47
CA SER A 449 -50.83 18.29 40.77
C SER A 449 -49.54 18.14 41.60
N SER A 450 -49.32 18.95 42.64
CA SER A 450 -49.61 18.67 44.06
C SER A 450 -49.07 17.33 44.61
N SER A 451 -48.04 17.36 45.47
CA SER A 451 -48.16 17.00 46.90
C SER A 451 -46.81 16.97 47.63
N THR A 452 -46.83 17.61 48.80
CA THR A 452 -45.83 17.86 49.86
C THR A 452 -45.32 16.56 50.54
N PRO A 453 -44.17 16.58 51.26
CA PRO A 453 -43.41 15.39 51.63
C PRO A 453 -43.81 14.83 53.00
N THR A 454 -43.39 13.59 53.29
CA THR A 454 -43.50 13.00 54.64
C THR A 454 -42.18 12.33 55.03
N ILE A 455 -41.67 12.79 56.17
CA ILE A 455 -40.53 12.32 56.96
C ILE A 455 -40.83 10.94 57.56
N THR A 456 -39.88 10.01 57.54
CA THR A 456 -39.62 9.07 58.66
C THR A 456 -38.27 8.36 58.51
N ASN A 457 -37.35 8.64 59.44
CA ASN A 457 -36.36 7.69 59.97
C ASN A 457 -37.10 6.74 60.94
N PRO A 458 -36.68 5.47 61.15
CA PRO A 458 -35.63 5.22 62.15
C PRO A 458 -34.76 3.94 61.99
N SER A 459 -33.54 4.05 62.55
CA SER A 459 -32.91 3.13 63.51
C SER A 459 -32.42 1.72 63.10
N THR A 460 -31.24 1.44 63.67
CA THR A 460 -30.72 0.18 64.26
C THR A 460 -29.90 -0.80 63.41
N THR A 461 -28.59 -0.70 63.66
CA THR A 461 -27.56 -1.75 63.80
C THR A 461 -28.06 -3.08 64.41
N PRO A 462 -27.38 -4.22 64.14
CA PRO A 462 -26.28 -4.62 65.02
C PRO A 462 -25.06 -5.29 64.36
N VAL A 463 -24.01 -5.31 65.18
CA VAL A 463 -22.68 -5.93 65.08
C VAL A 463 -22.74 -7.44 65.33
N ALA A 464 -21.89 -8.21 64.63
CA ALA A 464 -21.21 -9.49 64.98
C ALA A 464 -20.96 -10.26 63.66
N SER A 465 -19.79 -10.82 63.32
CA SER A 465 -18.54 -11.15 64.01
C SER A 465 -17.40 -11.18 63.00
#